data_AF-A0A1X4HV70-F1
#
_entry.id   AF-A0A1X4HV70-F1
#
_cell.length_a   1.000
_cell.length_b   1.000
_cell.length_c   1.000
_cell.angle_alpha   90.00
_cell.angle_beta   90.00
_cell.angle_gamma   90.00
#
_symmetry.space_group_name_H-M   'P 1'
#
loop_
_entity.id
_entity.type
_entity.pdbx_description
1 polymer ?
#
loop_
_entity_poly.entity_id
_entity_poly.type
_entity_poly.pdbx_seq_one_letter_code
_entity_poly.pdbx_strand_id
1 'polypeptide(L)'
;GRDEIVYGSMAVDDNGNGLWTTRTGHGDAQHLGDLDASTSGLEYYKVSESTGQPAALYINPSNGAVRWKLSACCDNGRGVAGDVHAGDSGPEMWSSSDGGIRDEGGGTKGRKPSSTNFLAWWDGDPVRELLDGTRIDKYGTSSDTRLLTGSGVSSNNGTKATPVLSGDILGDWREEVVWRTGDNKNLRIYSTPHDTDRRITTLLHDTLYRTALAWQNTAYNQPPHTGFFIGADMPTPPRPPVFTP
;
A
#
# COMPACT_ATOMS: atom_id res chain seq x y z
N GLY A 1 6.67 4.58 -19.89
CA GLY A 1 7.51 3.44 -20.31
C GLY A 1 8.93 3.55 -19.80
N ARG A 2 9.33 4.74 -19.34
CA ARG A 2 10.38 4.94 -18.35
C ARG A 2 9.69 5.24 -17.02
N ASP A 3 10.44 5.19 -15.94
CA ASP A 3 9.92 5.44 -14.59
C ASP A 3 10.21 6.89 -14.18
N GLU A 4 9.18 7.55 -13.66
CA GLU A 4 9.29 8.81 -12.93
C GLU A 4 9.40 8.56 -11.41
N ILE A 5 9.85 9.56 -10.66
CA ILE A 5 9.97 9.47 -9.19
C ILE A 5 8.88 10.31 -8.55
N VAL A 6 7.90 9.67 -7.91
CA VAL A 6 6.95 10.35 -7.02
C VAL A 6 7.60 10.52 -5.64
N TYR A 7 7.85 11.75 -5.24
CA TYR A 7 8.61 12.11 -4.04
C TYR A 7 7.75 12.98 -3.10
N GLY A 8 6.89 12.34 -2.31
CA GLY A 8 6.02 13.05 -1.37
C GLY A 8 5.03 13.96 -2.10
N SER A 9 5.22 15.29 -2.02
CA SER A 9 4.33 16.29 -2.66
C SER A 9 4.86 16.81 -4.01
N MET A 10 5.74 16.07 -4.67
CA MET A 10 6.23 16.39 -6.01
C MET A 10 6.55 15.12 -6.80
N ALA A 11 6.77 15.28 -8.11
CA ALA A 11 7.38 14.25 -8.93
C ALA A 11 8.51 14.80 -9.79
N VAL A 12 9.48 13.94 -10.09
CA VAL A 12 10.62 14.18 -10.97
C VAL A 12 10.49 13.25 -12.17
N ASP A 13 10.62 13.81 -13.37
CA ASP A 13 10.50 13.13 -14.64
C ASP A 13 11.73 12.22 -14.91
N ASP A 14 11.63 11.30 -15.87
CA ASP A 14 12.69 10.33 -16.19
C ASP A 14 14.01 10.99 -16.65
N ASN A 15 13.91 12.24 -17.11
CA ASN A 15 15.01 13.07 -17.55
C ASN A 15 15.62 13.95 -16.44
N GLY A 16 15.14 13.83 -15.20
CA GLY A 16 15.62 14.57 -14.03
C GLY A 16 15.01 15.97 -13.83
N ASN A 17 14.12 16.42 -14.72
CA ASN A 17 13.39 17.68 -14.53
C ASN A 17 12.22 17.51 -13.56
N GLY A 18 11.78 18.60 -12.95
CA GLY A 18 10.56 18.59 -12.15
C GLY A 18 9.33 18.33 -13.03
N LEU A 19 8.55 17.29 -12.70
CA LEU A 19 7.31 16.95 -13.40
C LEU A 19 6.13 17.77 -12.85
N TRP A 20 5.93 17.74 -11.53
CA TRP A 20 4.91 18.55 -10.85
C TRP A 20 5.24 18.74 -9.36
N THR A 21 4.58 19.72 -8.73
CA THR A 21 4.53 19.83 -7.27
C THR A 21 3.14 20.30 -6.83
N THR A 22 2.56 19.63 -5.84
CA THR A 22 1.29 20.04 -5.22
C THR A 22 1.50 21.15 -4.19
N ARG A 23 2.76 21.44 -3.82
CA ARG A 23 3.14 22.41 -2.77
C ARG A 23 2.46 22.17 -1.42
N THR A 24 2.11 20.91 -1.13
CA THR A 24 1.45 20.49 0.12
C THR A 24 2.42 20.00 1.20
N GLY A 25 3.73 20.15 0.98
CA GLY A 25 4.76 19.85 1.98
C GLY A 25 5.02 18.37 2.25
N HIS A 26 5.72 18.09 3.33
CA HIS A 26 6.10 16.75 3.77
C HIS A 26 4.90 15.93 4.29
N GLY A 27 5.03 14.61 4.26
CA GLY A 27 4.10 13.67 4.87
C GLY A 27 4.77 12.32 5.14
N ASP A 28 4.18 11.56 6.04
CA ASP A 28 4.80 10.34 6.61
C ASP A 28 4.39 9.03 5.93
N ALA A 29 3.42 9.07 5.03
CA ALA A 29 2.96 7.92 4.26
C ALA A 29 2.48 8.30 2.85
N GLN A 30 2.70 7.39 1.90
CA GLN A 30 2.37 7.58 0.49
C GLN A 30 2.14 6.25 -0.22
N HIS A 31 1.14 6.21 -1.11
CA HIS A 31 0.71 5.02 -1.84
C HIS A 31 0.52 5.39 -3.31
N LEU A 32 1.30 4.78 -4.19
CA LEU A 32 1.20 4.91 -5.66
C LEU A 32 0.82 3.54 -6.23
N GLY A 33 -0.31 3.45 -6.90
CA GLY A 33 -0.80 2.21 -7.50
C GLY A 33 -2.03 2.47 -8.36
N ASP A 34 -2.59 1.42 -8.94
CA ASP A 34 -3.90 1.48 -9.60
C ASP A 34 -4.98 1.48 -8.50
N LEU A 35 -5.39 2.69 -8.07
CA LEU A 35 -6.33 2.91 -6.95
C LEU A 35 -7.71 3.34 -7.44
N ASP A 36 -7.92 3.35 -8.76
CA ASP A 36 -9.19 3.60 -9.43
C ASP A 36 -9.20 2.78 -10.73
N ALA A 37 -9.57 1.50 -10.61
CA ALA A 37 -9.60 0.57 -11.73
C ALA A 37 -10.53 0.99 -12.89
N SER A 38 -11.40 1.98 -12.66
CA SER A 38 -12.28 2.55 -13.69
C SER A 38 -11.58 3.60 -14.56
N THR A 39 -10.44 4.13 -14.11
CA THR A 39 -9.64 5.14 -14.79
C THR A 39 -8.29 4.56 -15.21
N SER A 40 -7.97 4.61 -16.50
CA SER A 40 -6.65 4.18 -16.96
C SER A 40 -5.55 5.04 -16.35
N GLY A 41 -4.61 4.41 -15.65
CA GLY A 41 -3.45 5.07 -15.08
C GLY A 41 -3.14 4.55 -13.68
N LEU A 42 -2.38 5.34 -12.94
CA LEU A 42 -2.15 5.14 -11.51
C LEU A 42 -2.73 6.35 -10.77
N GLU A 43 -2.93 6.18 -9.48
CA GLU A 43 -3.30 7.23 -8.55
C GLU A 43 -2.36 7.25 -7.36
N TYR A 44 -2.33 8.41 -6.72
CA TYR A 44 -1.39 8.69 -5.65
C TYR A 44 -2.11 9.24 -4.43
N TYR A 45 -2.09 8.47 -3.35
CA TYR A 45 -2.62 8.87 -2.05
C TYR A 45 -1.47 9.20 -1.11
N LYS A 46 -1.55 10.34 -0.43
CA LYS A 46 -0.59 10.71 0.63
C LYS A 46 -1.25 11.42 1.79
N VAL A 47 -0.56 11.41 2.92
CA VAL A 47 -0.89 12.23 4.09
C VAL A 47 0.03 13.44 4.19
N SER A 48 -0.28 14.39 5.08
CA SER A 48 0.55 15.57 5.33
C SER A 48 0.79 15.75 6.83
N GLU A 49 1.99 16.21 7.18
CA GLU A 49 2.37 16.49 8.58
C GLU A 49 2.00 17.93 9.00
N SER A 50 2.00 18.87 8.05
CA SER A 50 1.76 20.29 8.35
C SER A 50 0.30 20.57 8.69
N THR A 51 0.09 21.27 9.80
CA THR A 51 -1.25 21.68 10.28
C THR A 51 -1.99 22.65 9.34
N GLY A 52 -1.26 23.33 8.46
CA GLY A 52 -1.82 24.26 7.46
C GLY A 52 -2.10 23.62 6.10
N GLN A 53 -1.79 22.33 5.93
CA GLN A 53 -1.96 21.61 4.67
C GLN A 53 -3.08 20.59 4.79
N PRO A 54 -3.71 20.18 3.66
CA PRO A 54 -4.71 19.12 3.66
C PRO A 54 -4.17 17.85 4.33
N ALA A 55 -4.94 17.29 5.27
CA ALA A 55 -4.48 16.16 6.08
C ALA A 55 -4.16 14.91 5.24
N ALA A 56 -4.88 14.72 4.14
CA ALA A 56 -4.59 13.74 3.12
C ALA A 56 -5.04 14.24 1.73
N LEU A 57 -4.41 13.72 0.69
CA LEU A 57 -4.66 14.08 -0.71
C LEU A 57 -4.73 12.82 -1.58
N TYR A 58 -5.60 12.87 -2.57
CA TYR A 58 -5.64 11.93 -3.70
C TYR A 58 -5.30 12.69 -4.97
N ILE A 59 -4.27 12.24 -5.68
CA ILE A 59 -3.56 13.01 -6.68
C ILE A 59 -3.44 12.15 -7.95
N ASN A 60 -3.58 12.78 -9.11
CA ASN A 60 -3.15 12.19 -10.38
C ASN A 60 -1.62 12.31 -10.50
N PRO A 61 -0.87 11.19 -10.47
CA PRO A 61 0.59 11.19 -10.47
C PRO A 61 1.20 11.59 -11.83
N SER A 62 0.43 11.66 -12.91
CA SER A 62 0.95 12.12 -14.21
C SER A 62 1.14 13.63 -14.30
N ASN A 63 0.37 14.41 -13.52
CA ASN A 63 0.34 15.88 -13.65
C ASN A 63 0.19 16.63 -12.31
N GLY A 64 0.07 15.92 -11.19
CA GLY A 64 -0.05 16.52 -9.86
C GLY A 64 -1.43 17.11 -9.56
N ALA A 65 -2.44 16.88 -10.40
CA ALA A 65 -3.79 17.37 -10.14
C ALA A 65 -4.40 16.67 -8.92
N VAL A 66 -4.81 17.46 -7.92
CA VAL A 66 -5.50 16.95 -6.73
C VAL A 66 -6.95 16.64 -7.11
N ARG A 67 -7.33 15.36 -7.07
CA ARG A 67 -8.69 14.88 -7.33
C ARG A 67 -9.61 15.18 -6.14
N TRP A 68 -9.16 14.86 -4.93
CA TRP A 68 -9.81 15.28 -3.70
C TRP A 68 -8.80 15.42 -2.56
N LYS A 69 -9.22 16.06 -1.48
CA LYS A 69 -8.40 16.29 -0.29
C LYS A 69 -9.26 16.39 0.96
N LEU A 70 -8.69 16.01 2.09
CA LEU A 70 -9.29 16.30 3.39
C LEU A 70 -9.04 17.75 3.79
N SER A 71 -9.83 18.26 4.72
CA SER A 71 -9.54 19.53 5.37
C SER A 71 -8.14 19.52 6.00
N ALA A 72 -7.53 20.70 6.10
CA ALA A 72 -6.32 20.82 6.88
C ALA A 72 -6.62 20.48 8.34
N CYS A 73 -5.80 19.63 8.93
CA CYS A 73 -5.86 19.34 10.34
C CYS A 73 -4.45 19.01 10.84
N CYS A 74 -4.37 18.50 12.05
CA CYS A 74 -3.14 18.08 12.71
C CYS A 74 -2.19 17.23 11.83
N ASP A 75 -0.99 16.97 12.36
CA ASP A 75 -0.10 15.94 11.83
C ASP A 75 -0.86 14.61 11.61
N ASN A 76 -1.02 14.23 10.35
CA ASN A 76 -1.64 12.98 9.95
C ASN A 76 -0.56 11.95 9.63
N GLY A 77 0.13 11.46 10.66
CA GLY A 77 1.35 10.66 10.50
C GLY A 77 1.20 9.25 9.92
N ARG A 78 0.01 8.82 9.49
CA ARG A 78 -0.23 7.52 8.81
C ARG A 78 -1.34 7.62 7.77
N GLY A 79 -1.16 6.97 6.64
CA GLY A 79 -2.19 6.76 5.63
C GLY A 79 -1.98 5.43 4.94
N VAL A 80 -3.06 4.84 4.43
CA VAL A 80 -3.05 3.64 3.60
C VAL A 80 -4.04 3.80 2.46
N ALA A 81 -3.68 3.25 1.30
CA ALA A 81 -4.58 3.02 0.18
C ALA A 81 -4.44 1.58 -0.31
N GLY A 82 -5.56 0.93 -0.64
CA GLY A 82 -5.65 -0.41 -1.21
C GLY A 82 -7.04 -1.00 -1.00
N ASP A 83 -7.45 -1.92 -1.87
CA ASP A 83 -8.74 -2.62 -1.75
C ASP A 83 -8.70 -3.58 -0.57
N VAL A 84 -9.48 -3.28 0.47
CA VAL A 84 -9.63 -4.13 1.67
C VAL A 84 -11.03 -4.69 1.83
N HIS A 85 -11.97 -4.29 0.96
CA HIS A 85 -13.35 -4.73 1.05
C HIS A 85 -14.00 -4.98 -0.31
N ALA A 86 -14.23 -6.25 -0.62
CA ALA A 86 -14.86 -6.66 -1.86
C ALA A 86 -16.32 -6.19 -2.08
N GLY A 87 -16.92 -5.51 -1.07
CA GLY A 87 -18.26 -4.92 -1.19
C GLY A 87 -18.26 -3.49 -1.74
N ASP A 88 -17.09 -2.85 -1.84
CA ASP A 88 -16.93 -1.51 -2.40
C ASP A 88 -16.46 -1.56 -3.87
N SER A 89 -16.46 -0.42 -4.55
CA SER A 89 -16.21 -0.33 -6.00
C SER A 89 -14.74 -0.43 -6.41
N GLY A 90 -13.82 -0.60 -5.46
CA GLY A 90 -12.39 -0.64 -5.68
C GLY A 90 -11.59 -0.20 -4.45
N PRO A 91 -10.29 0.11 -4.63
CA PRO A 91 -9.39 0.47 -3.54
C PRO A 91 -9.87 1.60 -2.65
N GLU A 92 -9.71 1.44 -1.34
CA GLU A 92 -10.07 2.47 -0.38
C GLU A 92 -8.86 3.13 0.26
N MET A 93 -9.08 4.36 0.74
CA MET A 93 -8.09 5.22 1.37
C MET A 93 -8.49 5.55 2.80
N TRP A 94 -7.57 5.42 3.76
CA TRP A 94 -7.79 5.85 5.15
C TRP A 94 -6.51 6.39 5.79
N SER A 95 -6.67 7.11 6.90
CA SER A 95 -5.54 7.71 7.61
C SER A 95 -5.78 7.88 9.10
N SER A 96 -4.73 8.23 9.86
CA SER A 96 -4.82 8.53 11.30
C SER A 96 -5.87 9.58 11.63
N SER A 97 -6.00 10.62 10.80
CA SER A 97 -6.90 11.76 11.04
C SER A 97 -8.31 11.60 10.44
N ASP A 98 -8.60 10.49 9.76
CA ASP A 98 -9.92 10.22 9.20
C ASP A 98 -10.65 9.12 9.98
N GLY A 99 -11.97 9.21 10.05
CA GLY A 99 -12.83 8.32 10.84
C GLY A 99 -13.29 7.06 10.07
N GLY A 100 -13.05 7.01 8.76
CA GLY A 100 -13.53 5.97 7.87
C GLY A 100 -12.57 5.69 6.72
N ILE A 101 -12.93 4.68 5.92
CA ILE A 101 -12.35 4.47 4.59
C ILE A 101 -13.08 5.35 3.56
N ARG A 102 -12.37 5.75 2.52
CA ARG A 102 -12.88 6.56 1.39
C ARG A 102 -12.63 5.91 0.05
N ASP A 103 -13.53 6.15 -0.88
CA ASP A 103 -13.39 5.77 -2.28
C ASP A 103 -12.55 6.74 -3.10
N GLU A 104 -12.40 6.45 -4.40
CA GLU A 104 -11.68 7.26 -5.38
C GLU A 104 -12.28 8.67 -5.56
N GLY A 105 -13.56 8.86 -5.22
CA GLY A 105 -14.27 10.15 -5.20
C GLY A 105 -14.15 10.90 -3.87
N GLY A 106 -13.53 10.31 -2.84
CA GLY A 106 -13.40 10.87 -1.50
C GLY A 106 -14.65 10.70 -0.62
N GLY A 107 -15.64 9.92 -1.06
CA GLY A 107 -16.84 9.55 -0.31
C GLY A 107 -16.54 8.50 0.76
N THR A 108 -17.16 8.60 1.93
CA THR A 108 -16.98 7.60 3.01
C THR A 108 -17.73 6.31 2.67
N LYS A 109 -17.04 5.16 2.78
CA LYS A 109 -17.62 3.83 2.47
C LYS A 109 -17.77 2.91 3.67
N GLY A 110 -17.00 3.14 4.72
CA GLY A 110 -17.03 2.26 5.88
C GLY A 110 -16.24 2.79 7.06
N ARG A 111 -16.19 1.98 8.11
CA ARG A 111 -15.38 2.29 9.30
C ARG A 111 -13.90 2.27 8.97
N LYS A 112 -13.11 2.99 9.77
CA LYS A 112 -11.66 2.91 9.72
C LYS A 112 -11.17 1.51 10.13
N PRO A 113 -10.19 0.91 9.42
CA PRO A 113 -9.48 -0.29 9.83
C PRO A 113 -8.71 -0.09 11.15
N SER A 114 -8.41 -1.15 11.88
CA SER A 114 -7.69 -1.05 13.16
C SER A 114 -6.22 -0.68 13.01
N SER A 115 -5.65 -0.77 11.81
CA SER A 115 -4.27 -0.41 11.53
C SER A 115 -4.15 0.55 10.35
N THR A 116 -3.05 1.30 10.32
CA THR A 116 -2.67 2.20 9.22
C THR A 116 -1.16 2.09 9.08
N ASN A 117 -0.72 1.02 8.41
CA ASN A 117 0.69 0.65 8.26
C ASN A 117 0.92 -0.05 6.89
N PHE A 118 1.11 -1.36 6.86
CA PHE A 118 1.30 -2.13 5.63
C PHE A 118 0.01 -2.82 5.19
N LEU A 119 0.03 -3.27 3.94
CA LEU A 119 -0.92 -4.20 3.36
C LEU A 119 -0.18 -5.46 2.94
N ALA A 120 -0.90 -6.57 2.89
CA ALA A 120 -0.41 -7.84 2.36
C ALA A 120 -1.54 -8.56 1.62
N TRP A 121 -1.29 -9.08 0.42
CA TRP A 121 -2.13 -10.16 -0.11
C TRP A 121 -1.74 -11.46 0.59
N TRP A 122 -2.53 -11.88 1.58
CA TRP A 122 -2.20 -13.00 2.44
C TRP A 122 -3.14 -14.18 2.25
N ASP A 123 -4.45 -13.98 2.17
CA ASP A 123 -5.40 -15.10 2.02
C ASP A 123 -5.67 -15.47 0.54
N GLY A 124 -6.78 -16.14 0.27
CA GLY A 124 -7.10 -16.70 -1.04
C GLY A 124 -7.80 -15.73 -2.00
N ASP A 125 -8.40 -14.66 -1.48
CA ASP A 125 -9.15 -13.69 -2.26
C ASP A 125 -8.25 -12.52 -2.71
N PRO A 126 -8.71 -11.64 -3.62
CA PRO A 126 -7.85 -10.63 -4.22
C PRO A 126 -7.79 -9.32 -3.41
N VAL A 127 -8.58 -9.16 -2.34
CA VAL A 127 -8.49 -7.97 -1.50
C VAL A 127 -7.31 -8.09 -0.54
N ARG A 128 -6.78 -6.96 -0.08
CA ARG A 128 -5.60 -6.92 0.77
C ARG A 128 -5.97 -7.04 2.24
N GLU A 129 -5.13 -7.77 2.96
CA GLU A 129 -5.11 -7.79 4.41
C GLU A 129 -4.27 -6.64 4.96
N LEU A 130 -4.51 -6.34 6.22
CA LEU A 130 -3.81 -5.33 7.01
C LEU A 130 -2.61 -5.96 7.72
N LEU A 131 -1.41 -5.40 7.54
CA LEU A 131 -0.18 -5.83 8.19
C LEU A 131 0.35 -4.75 9.15
N ASP A 132 0.42 -5.05 10.45
CA ASP A 132 0.92 -4.10 11.45
C ASP A 132 1.56 -4.78 12.68
N GLY A 133 2.82 -4.45 12.97
CA GLY A 133 3.58 -5.16 14.00
C GLY A 133 3.88 -6.58 13.56
N THR A 134 3.36 -7.57 14.30
CA THR A 134 3.54 -9.00 14.00
C THR A 134 2.20 -9.67 13.68
N ARG A 135 1.24 -8.92 13.14
CA ARG A 135 -0.10 -9.43 12.86
C ARG A 135 -0.55 -9.16 11.44
N ILE A 136 -1.37 -10.07 10.93
CA ILE A 136 -2.14 -9.90 9.70
C ILE A 136 -3.62 -10.00 10.07
N ASP A 137 -4.37 -8.96 9.75
CA ASP A 137 -5.80 -8.83 10.02
C ASP A 137 -6.57 -8.66 8.70
N LYS A 138 -7.71 -9.35 8.53
CA LYS A 138 -8.67 -9.12 7.44
C LYS A 138 -9.61 -7.99 7.84
N TYR A 139 -9.83 -7.01 6.95
CA TYR A 139 -10.86 -6.01 7.19
C TYR A 139 -12.27 -6.63 7.13
N GLY A 140 -13.17 -6.12 7.95
CA GLY A 140 -14.59 -6.45 7.92
C GLY A 140 -15.44 -5.27 8.37
N THR A 141 -16.63 -5.10 7.81
CA THR A 141 -17.46 -3.90 8.05
C THR A 141 -17.85 -3.69 9.52
N SER A 142 -17.93 -4.77 10.32
CA SER A 142 -18.18 -4.72 11.76
C SER A 142 -16.91 -4.73 12.62
N SER A 143 -15.92 -5.54 12.25
CA SER A 143 -14.64 -5.68 12.96
C SER A 143 -13.59 -6.34 12.06
N ASP A 144 -12.31 -6.11 12.36
CA ASP A 144 -11.23 -6.84 11.70
C ASP A 144 -11.15 -8.27 12.27
N THR A 145 -10.72 -9.22 11.45
CA THR A 145 -10.50 -10.62 11.85
C THR A 145 -9.02 -10.95 11.80
N ARG A 146 -8.46 -11.42 12.93
CA ARG A 146 -7.06 -11.87 12.99
C ARG A 146 -6.86 -13.13 12.16
N LEU A 147 -5.97 -13.07 11.16
CA LEU A 147 -5.56 -14.24 10.36
C LEU A 147 -4.24 -14.83 10.86
N LEU A 148 -3.27 -13.99 11.23
CA LEU A 148 -1.97 -14.43 11.73
C LEU A 148 -1.51 -13.57 12.92
N THR A 149 -1.07 -14.22 13.99
CA THR A 149 -0.23 -13.59 15.02
C THR A 149 1.13 -14.27 15.01
N GLY A 150 2.18 -13.54 14.63
CA GLY A 150 3.56 -14.01 14.64
C GLY A 150 4.03 -14.33 16.06
N SER A 151 4.24 -15.61 16.34
CA SER A 151 4.74 -16.08 17.64
C SER A 151 6.28 -16.11 17.67
N GLY A 152 6.89 -15.61 18.75
CA GLY A 152 8.35 -15.61 18.94
C GLY A 152 9.12 -14.69 17.99
N VAL A 153 8.43 -13.77 17.31
CA VAL A 153 8.99 -12.77 16.41
C VAL A 153 8.70 -11.36 16.89
N SER A 154 9.32 -10.37 16.26
CA SER A 154 9.13 -8.95 16.59
C SER A 154 9.18 -8.09 15.33
N SER A 155 8.44 -6.98 15.37
CA SER A 155 8.56 -5.91 14.39
C SER A 155 9.80 -5.03 14.66
N ASN A 156 10.06 -4.13 13.72
CA ASN A 156 11.17 -3.18 13.73
C ASN A 156 10.69 -1.73 13.92
N ASN A 157 11.67 -0.83 14.09
CA ASN A 157 11.49 0.62 13.95
C ASN A 157 10.50 1.24 14.96
N GLY A 158 10.46 0.71 16.19
CA GLY A 158 9.68 1.27 17.29
C GLY A 158 8.17 1.30 16.98
N THR A 159 7.57 2.48 17.06
CA THR A 159 6.12 2.66 16.79
C THR A 159 5.76 2.47 15.32
N LYS A 160 6.72 2.55 14.39
CA LYS A 160 6.47 2.24 12.97
C LYS A 160 6.14 0.77 12.76
N ALA A 161 6.62 -0.11 13.65
CA ALA A 161 6.20 -1.51 13.76
C ALA A 161 6.23 -2.29 12.43
N THR A 162 7.28 -2.08 11.63
CA THR A 162 7.42 -2.65 10.29
C THR A 162 7.99 -4.07 10.32
N PRO A 163 7.72 -4.91 9.29
CA PRO A 163 8.43 -6.16 9.10
C PRO A 163 9.91 -5.91 8.75
N VAL A 164 10.71 -6.98 8.66
CA VAL A 164 12.03 -6.91 8.00
C VAL A 164 11.86 -6.71 6.50
N LEU A 165 10.88 -7.43 5.92
CA LEU A 165 10.44 -7.32 4.54
C LEU A 165 8.99 -7.86 4.45
N SER A 166 8.18 -7.31 3.56
CA SER A 166 6.90 -7.87 3.16
C SER A 166 6.77 -7.84 1.64
N GLY A 167 6.49 -8.99 1.04
CA GLY A 167 6.16 -9.12 -0.38
C GLY A 167 6.33 -10.52 -0.93
N ASP A 168 5.88 -10.73 -2.16
CA ASP A 168 6.07 -11.97 -2.93
C ASP A 168 7.57 -12.18 -3.16
N ILE A 169 8.12 -13.18 -2.48
CA ILE A 169 9.53 -13.59 -2.63
C ILE A 169 9.67 -15.10 -2.86
N LEU A 170 8.62 -15.89 -2.62
CA LEU A 170 8.56 -17.33 -2.77
C LEU A 170 7.13 -17.74 -3.17
N GLY A 171 6.98 -18.95 -3.73
CA GLY A 171 5.65 -19.53 -3.94
C GLY A 171 4.87 -18.90 -5.09
N ASP A 172 3.62 -18.52 -4.82
CA ASP A 172 2.75 -17.87 -5.79
C ASP A 172 2.69 -16.34 -5.57
N TRP A 173 1.62 -15.69 -5.98
CA TRP A 173 1.52 -14.23 -6.02
C TRP A 173 1.32 -13.57 -4.65
N ARG A 174 1.04 -14.35 -3.61
CA ARG A 174 0.76 -13.83 -2.27
C ARG A 174 2.05 -13.47 -1.56
N GLU A 175 1.93 -12.54 -0.63
CA GLU A 175 3.08 -11.86 -0.05
C GLU A 175 3.58 -12.61 1.20
N GLU A 176 4.85 -13.03 1.19
CA GLU A 176 5.51 -13.45 2.42
C GLU A 176 5.75 -12.26 3.35
N VAL A 177 5.78 -12.53 4.65
CA VAL A 177 6.22 -11.55 5.66
C VAL A 177 7.44 -12.10 6.40
N VAL A 178 8.49 -11.29 6.43
CA VAL A 178 9.73 -11.61 7.14
C VAL A 178 9.79 -10.81 8.44
N TRP A 179 9.93 -11.51 9.55
CA TRP A 179 10.20 -10.88 10.86
C TRP A 179 11.47 -11.45 11.49
N ARG A 180 12.09 -10.66 12.36
CA ARG A 180 13.18 -11.14 13.22
C ARG A 180 12.62 -11.91 14.41
N THR A 181 13.35 -12.90 14.91
CA THR A 181 13.03 -13.50 16.21
C THR A 181 13.21 -12.50 17.34
N GLY A 182 12.53 -12.70 18.47
CA GLY A 182 12.61 -11.78 19.62
C GLY A 182 14.03 -11.58 20.16
N ASP A 183 14.91 -12.57 19.98
CA ASP A 183 16.32 -12.54 20.37
C ASP A 183 17.28 -12.08 19.25
N ASN A 184 16.76 -11.68 18.09
CA ASN A 184 17.51 -11.23 16.90
C ASN A 184 18.50 -12.24 16.31
N LYS A 185 18.39 -13.54 16.63
CA LYS A 185 19.32 -14.55 16.09
C LYS A 185 18.91 -15.10 14.74
N ASN A 186 17.63 -15.00 14.39
CA ASN A 186 17.10 -15.58 13.16
C ASN A 186 16.09 -14.63 12.49
N LEU A 187 15.93 -14.81 11.19
CA LEU A 187 14.77 -14.32 10.44
C LEU A 187 13.80 -15.48 10.25
N ARG A 188 12.50 -15.18 10.28
CA ARG A 188 11.43 -16.12 9.93
C ARG A 188 10.63 -15.56 8.77
N ILE A 189 10.55 -16.36 7.72
CA ILE A 189 9.74 -16.08 6.54
C ILE A 189 8.41 -16.82 6.74
N TYR A 190 7.32 -16.06 6.79
CA TYR A 190 5.97 -16.60 6.85
C TYR A 190 5.38 -16.55 5.46
N SER A 191 5.00 -17.71 4.93
CA SER A 191 4.22 -17.85 3.70
C SER A 191 2.80 -18.30 4.06
N THR A 192 1.83 -17.96 3.23
CA THR A 192 0.42 -18.18 3.53
C THR A 192 0.05 -19.67 3.52
N PRO A 193 -0.78 -20.12 4.48
CA PRO A 193 -1.34 -21.48 4.49
C PRO A 193 -2.69 -21.57 3.75
N HIS A 194 -3.21 -20.48 3.20
CA HIS A 194 -4.52 -20.45 2.58
C HIS A 194 -4.44 -20.97 1.14
N ASP A 195 -5.51 -21.59 0.65
CA ASP A 195 -5.63 -21.94 -0.77
C ASP A 195 -6.18 -20.74 -1.56
N THR A 196 -5.81 -20.63 -2.84
CA THR A 196 -6.39 -19.65 -3.77
C THR A 196 -6.72 -20.32 -5.09
N ASP A 197 -7.80 -19.86 -5.74
CA ASP A 197 -8.18 -20.25 -7.10
C ASP A 197 -7.59 -19.32 -8.17
N ARG A 198 -6.86 -18.28 -7.75
CA ARG A 198 -6.27 -17.26 -8.63
C ARG A 198 -4.85 -17.60 -8.98
N ARG A 199 -4.50 -17.38 -10.25
CA ARG A 199 -3.13 -17.48 -10.74
C ARG A 199 -2.70 -16.14 -11.32
N ILE A 200 -1.85 -15.44 -10.57
CA ILE A 200 -1.19 -14.21 -10.98
C ILE A 200 0.29 -14.53 -11.16
N THR A 201 0.95 -13.94 -12.16
CA THR A 201 2.41 -14.08 -12.29
C THR A 201 3.05 -13.45 -11.07
N THR A 202 4.18 -14.00 -10.57
CA THR A 202 4.90 -13.40 -9.45
C THR A 202 4.99 -11.89 -9.59
N LEU A 203 4.67 -11.18 -8.50
CA LEU A 203 4.62 -9.74 -8.44
C LEU A 203 6.02 -9.13 -8.63
N LEU A 204 7.10 -9.92 -8.42
CA LEU A 204 8.47 -9.53 -8.76
C LEU A 204 8.70 -9.28 -10.26
N HIS A 205 7.77 -9.71 -11.13
CA HIS A 205 7.81 -9.37 -12.56
C HIS A 205 7.01 -8.10 -12.91
N ASP A 206 6.27 -7.51 -11.98
CA ASP A 206 5.72 -6.17 -12.12
C ASP A 206 6.77 -5.13 -11.74
N THR A 207 7.04 -4.17 -12.62
CA THR A 207 8.16 -3.23 -12.43
C THR A 207 7.92 -2.26 -11.28
N LEU A 208 6.68 -1.84 -11.06
CA LEU A 208 6.32 -0.96 -9.94
C LEU A 208 6.51 -1.69 -8.60
N TYR A 209 5.97 -2.90 -8.49
CA TYR A 209 6.06 -3.73 -7.30
C TYR A 209 7.50 -4.14 -6.99
N ARG A 210 8.24 -4.61 -7.99
CA ARG A 210 9.64 -5.01 -7.83
C ARG A 210 10.54 -3.86 -7.39
N THR A 211 10.28 -2.66 -7.92
CA THR A 211 10.98 -1.43 -7.51
C THR A 211 10.56 -1.03 -6.10
N ALA A 212 9.29 -1.21 -5.75
CA ALA A 212 8.79 -0.97 -4.40
C ALA A 212 9.44 -1.84 -3.33
N LEU A 213 9.65 -3.12 -3.62
CA LEU A 213 10.44 -3.98 -2.74
C LEU A 213 11.89 -3.50 -2.58
N ALA A 214 12.49 -2.94 -3.63
CA ALA A 214 13.84 -2.41 -3.56
C ALA A 214 13.95 -1.16 -2.66
N TRP A 215 12.94 -0.27 -2.67
CA TRP A 215 12.94 0.91 -1.81
C TRP A 215 12.26 0.69 -0.45
N GLN A 216 11.63 -0.46 -0.19
CA GLN A 216 10.87 -0.72 1.05
C GLN A 216 11.68 -0.44 2.33
N ASN A 217 13.00 -0.60 2.33
CA ASN A 217 13.86 -0.30 3.48
C ASN A 217 14.16 1.20 3.69
N THR A 218 13.70 2.08 2.80
CA THR A 218 14.03 3.50 2.77
C THR A 218 13.23 4.28 3.80
N ALA A 219 13.92 4.99 4.70
CA ALA A 219 13.34 5.89 5.70
C ALA A 219 12.18 5.24 6.49
N TYR A 220 10.95 5.78 6.37
CA TYR A 220 9.75 5.14 6.90
C TYR A 220 9.18 4.20 5.85
N ASN A 221 9.44 2.90 6.04
CA ASN A 221 9.03 1.84 5.12
C ASN A 221 7.55 1.99 4.71
N GLN A 222 7.24 1.81 3.42
CA GLN A 222 5.87 1.80 2.89
C GLN A 222 5.59 0.45 2.20
N PRO A 223 4.34 -0.04 2.15
CA PRO A 223 3.99 -1.27 1.47
C PRO A 223 4.15 -1.16 -0.05
N PRO A 224 4.49 -2.27 -0.74
CA PRO A 224 4.58 -2.27 -2.19
C PRO A 224 3.18 -2.28 -2.84
N HIS A 225 3.12 -1.77 -4.06
CA HIS A 225 1.93 -1.71 -4.92
C HIS A 225 2.28 -2.21 -6.32
N THR A 226 1.31 -2.82 -6.99
CA THR A 226 1.42 -3.26 -8.38
C THR A 226 1.08 -2.15 -9.36
N GLY A 227 1.68 -2.19 -10.55
CA GLY A 227 1.35 -1.29 -11.66
C GLY A 227 0.01 -1.58 -12.36
N PHE A 228 -0.76 -2.54 -11.82
CA PHE A 228 -2.09 -2.94 -12.27
C PHE A 228 -2.95 -3.29 -11.06
N PHE A 229 -4.27 -3.12 -11.17
CA PHE A 229 -5.20 -3.43 -10.10
C PHE A 229 -5.26 -4.93 -9.75
N ILE A 230 -5.12 -5.23 -8.45
CA ILE A 230 -5.45 -6.53 -7.84
C ILE A 230 -6.42 -6.24 -6.70
N GLY A 231 -7.65 -6.75 -6.82
CA GLY A 231 -8.75 -6.50 -5.91
C GLY A 231 -10.03 -7.20 -6.37
N ALA A 232 -11.14 -6.91 -5.72
CA ALA A 232 -12.45 -7.38 -6.13
C ALA A 232 -12.76 -6.94 -7.57
N ASP A 233 -13.38 -7.82 -8.34
CA ASP A 233 -13.71 -7.60 -9.76
C ASP A 233 -12.53 -7.21 -10.66
N MET A 234 -11.28 -7.52 -10.23
CA MET A 234 -10.11 -7.26 -11.04
C MET A 234 -10.18 -7.93 -12.43
N PRO A 235 -9.64 -7.29 -13.48
CA PRO A 235 -9.48 -7.92 -14.77
C PRO A 235 -8.45 -9.07 -14.70
N THR A 236 -8.31 -9.81 -15.80
CA THR A 236 -7.20 -10.77 -15.91
C THR A 236 -5.86 -10.01 -15.78
N PRO A 237 -4.96 -10.41 -14.86
CA PRO A 237 -3.67 -9.76 -14.69
C PRO A 237 -2.89 -9.71 -16.01
N PRO A 238 -2.21 -8.59 -16.31
CA PRO A 238 -1.41 -8.48 -17.52
C PRO A 238 -0.25 -9.48 -17.49
N ARG A 239 0.15 -9.96 -18.67
CA ARG A 239 1.39 -10.74 -18.79
C ARG A 239 2.59 -9.79 -18.74
N PRO A 240 3.54 -9.97 -17.81
CA PRO A 240 4.67 -9.06 -17.69
C PRO A 240 5.56 -9.05 -18.95
N PRO A 241 5.89 -7.88 -19.51
CA PRO A 241 6.80 -7.74 -20.65
C PRO A 241 8.27 -7.70 -20.18
N VAL A 242 8.73 -8.75 -19.50
CA VAL A 242 10.08 -8.84 -18.91
C VAL A 242 10.96 -9.87 -19.62
N PHE A 243 12.27 -9.64 -19.62
CA PHE A 243 13.28 -10.57 -20.13
C PHE A 243 14.35 -10.81 -19.04
N THR A 244 14.94 -12.01 -19.01
CA THR A 244 16.05 -12.32 -18.11
C THR A 244 17.39 -12.01 -18.79
N PRO A 245 18.43 -11.62 -18.03
CA PRO A 245 19.78 -11.39 -18.57
C PRO A 245 20.36 -12.56 -19.36
#